data_AF-A0A340XTI4-F1
#
_entry.id   AF-A0A340XTI4-F1
#
_cell.length_a   1.000
_cell.length_b   1.000
_cell.length_c   1.000
_cell.angle_alpha   90.00
_cell.angle_beta   90.00
_cell.angle_gamma   90.00
#
_symmetry.space_group_name_H-M   'P 1'
#
loop_
_entity.id
_entity.type
_entity.pdbx_description
1 polymer ?
#
loop_
_entity_poly.entity_id
_entity_poly.type
_entity_poly.pdbx_seq_one_letter_code
_entity_poly.pdbx_strand_id
1 'polypeptide(L)'
;MGEPQGSMRILVTGGSGLVGRAIRKVVADGARLPGEDWVFVSSKDADLTDAAQTRALFEKVRPTHVIHLAAMVGGLFRNIKYNLDFWPQRVAGLSAGA
;
A
#
# COMPACT_ATOMS: atom_id res chain seq x y z
N MET A 1 -11.68 -17.23 29.51
CA MET A 1 -12.53 -17.13 28.31
C MET A 1 -11.98 -15.94 27.54
N GLY A 2 -11.24 -16.16 26.45
CA GLY A 2 -10.57 -15.08 25.73
C GLY A 2 -11.58 -14.29 24.91
N GLU A 3 -11.61 -12.98 25.14
CA GLU A 3 -12.38 -12.00 24.35
C GLU A 3 -12.23 -12.25 22.84
N PRO A 4 -13.26 -11.99 22.02
CA PRO A 4 -13.10 -12.02 20.57
C PRO A 4 -12.17 -10.86 20.21
N GLN A 5 -10.88 -11.15 19.98
CA GLN A 5 -10.00 -10.17 19.35
C GLN A 5 -10.63 -9.84 17.99
N GLY A 6 -11.19 -8.64 17.86
CA GLY A 6 -11.85 -8.19 16.66
C GLY A 6 -10.94 -8.42 15.45
N SER A 7 -11.48 -9.00 14.37
CA SER A 7 -10.70 -9.32 13.18
C SER A 7 -10.05 -8.04 12.63
N MET A 8 -8.73 -7.98 12.67
CA MET A 8 -7.94 -6.86 12.19
C MET A 8 -7.55 -7.12 10.74
N ARG A 9 -8.15 -6.39 9.81
CA ARG A 9 -7.73 -6.41 8.41
C ARG A 9 -6.73 -5.30 8.13
N ILE A 10 -5.52 -5.66 7.74
CA ILE A 10 -4.38 -4.77 7.54
C ILE A 10 -4.07 -4.71 6.04
N LEU A 11 -4.31 -3.56 5.42
CA LEU A 11 -3.98 -3.31 4.02
C LEU A 11 -2.58 -2.70 3.91
N VAL A 12 -1.69 -3.38 3.17
CA VAL A 12 -0.34 -2.91 2.88
C VAL A 12 -0.26 -2.49 1.41
N THR A 13 -0.21 -1.18 1.14
CA THR A 13 0.02 -0.66 -0.21
C THR A 13 1.50 -0.72 -0.55
N GLY A 14 1.85 -0.89 -1.84
CA GLY A 14 3.26 -1.07 -2.22
C GLY A 14 3.85 -2.41 -1.72
N GLY A 15 3.00 -3.40 -1.47
CA GLY A 15 3.34 -4.72 -0.94
C GLY A 15 4.25 -5.57 -1.84
N SER A 16 4.46 -5.16 -3.09
CA SER A 16 5.44 -5.76 -4.01
C SER A 16 6.82 -5.11 -3.93
N GLY A 17 6.97 -3.96 -3.26
CA GLY A 17 8.25 -3.25 -3.09
C GLY A 17 9.18 -3.91 -2.07
N LEU A 18 10.39 -3.37 -1.90
CA LEU A 18 11.40 -3.90 -0.97
C LEU A 18 10.85 -4.05 0.45
N VAL A 19 10.30 -2.97 1.00
CA VAL A 19 9.73 -2.94 2.36
C VAL A 19 8.49 -3.85 2.45
N GLY A 20 7.61 -3.80 1.44
CA GLY A 20 6.42 -4.66 1.39
C GLY A 20 6.74 -6.15 1.43
N ARG A 21 7.78 -6.60 0.69
CA ARG A 21 8.25 -7.99 0.72
C ARG A 21 8.91 -8.35 2.05
N ALA A 22 9.65 -7.43 2.67
CA ALA A 22 10.25 -7.66 3.98
C ALA A 22 9.18 -7.86 5.07
N ILE A 23 8.15 -7.00 5.09
CA ILE A 23 7.01 -7.15 6.02
C ILE A 23 6.30 -8.49 5.76
N ARG A 24 6.02 -8.83 4.49
CA ARG A 24 5.40 -10.11 4.15
C ARG A 24 6.19 -11.29 4.68
N LYS A 25 7.53 -11.25 4.58
CA LYS A 25 8.41 -12.29 5.11
C LYS A 25 8.33 -12.38 6.63
N VAL A 26 8.44 -11.26 7.34
CA VAL A 26 8.38 -11.23 8.82
C VAL A 26 7.02 -11.73 9.35
N VAL A 27 5.92 -11.34 8.69
CA VAL A 27 4.58 -11.83 9.03
C VAL A 27 4.46 -13.35 8.81
N ALA A 28 5.02 -13.87 7.70
CA ALA A 28 5.05 -15.30 7.42
C ALA A 28 5.95 -16.09 8.38
N ASP A 29 7.04 -15.48 8.85
CA ASP A 29 8.02 -16.08 9.76
C ASP A 29 7.54 -16.11 11.24
N GLY A 30 6.29 -15.70 11.52
CA GLY A 30 5.63 -15.89 12.82
C GLY A 30 5.28 -14.61 13.58
N ALA A 31 5.50 -13.43 13.00
CA ALA A 31 5.11 -12.17 13.63
C ALA A 31 3.58 -11.90 13.58
N ARG A 32 2.81 -12.71 12.84
CA ARG A 32 1.35 -12.57 12.72
C ARG A 32 0.68 -12.86 14.05
N LEU A 33 -0.14 -11.93 14.54
CA LEU A 33 -0.97 -12.15 15.72
C LEU A 33 -2.30 -12.84 15.38
N PRO A 34 -2.91 -13.57 16.34
CA PRO A 34 -4.26 -14.10 16.16
C PRO A 34 -5.26 -12.98 15.83
N GLY A 35 -6.13 -13.24 14.87
CA GLY A 35 -7.15 -12.26 14.43
C GLY A 35 -6.69 -11.28 13.34
N GLU A 36 -5.41 -11.28 12.96
CA GLU A 36 -4.91 -10.44 11.85
C GLU A 36 -5.12 -11.08 10.48
N ASP A 37 -5.59 -10.29 9.51
CA ASP A 37 -5.73 -10.61 8.09
C ASP A 37 -4.93 -9.59 7.27
N TRP A 38 -3.84 -10.04 6.65
CA TRP A 38 -2.87 -9.18 5.97
C TRP A 38 -3.10 -9.20 4.46
N VAL A 39 -3.41 -8.04 3.89
CA VAL A 39 -3.69 -7.85 2.47
C VAL A 39 -2.61 -6.99 1.84
N PHE A 40 -1.74 -7.58 1.04
CA PHE A 40 -0.65 -6.88 0.36
C PHE A 40 -1.01 -6.59 -1.09
N VAL A 41 -1.01 -5.32 -1.47
CA VAL A 41 -1.42 -4.87 -2.81
C VAL A 41 -0.32 -4.11 -3.53
N SER A 42 -0.41 -4.05 -4.84
CA SER A 42 0.51 -3.42 -5.77
C SER A 42 -0.23 -2.55 -6.79
N SER A 43 0.50 -1.86 -7.67
CA SER A 43 -0.10 -1.11 -8.77
C SER A 43 -0.89 -1.97 -9.76
N LYS A 44 -0.75 -3.30 -9.73
CA LYS A 44 -1.58 -4.22 -10.53
C LYS A 44 -2.98 -4.42 -9.94
N ASP A 45 -3.14 -4.12 -8.65
CA ASP A 45 -4.41 -4.33 -7.92
C ASP A 45 -5.28 -3.07 -7.96
N ALA A 46 -4.66 -1.90 -7.86
CA ALA A 46 -5.27 -0.59 -8.08
C ALA A 46 -4.19 0.46 -8.35
N ASP A 47 -4.46 1.37 -9.29
CA ASP A 47 -3.70 2.62 -9.36
C ASP A 47 -4.14 3.55 -8.23
N LEU A 48 -3.23 3.87 -7.31
CA LEU A 48 -3.54 4.72 -6.15
C LEU A 48 -3.55 6.22 -6.48
N THR A 49 -3.17 6.60 -7.72
CA THR A 49 -3.38 7.97 -8.22
C THR A 49 -4.79 8.18 -8.74
N ASP A 50 -5.52 7.10 -9.03
CA ASP A 50 -6.93 7.08 -9.42
C ASP A 50 -7.83 6.92 -8.18
N ALA A 51 -8.66 7.92 -7.92
CA ALA A 51 -9.55 7.93 -6.77
C ALA A 51 -10.65 6.86 -6.83
N ALA A 52 -11.15 6.52 -8.02
CA ALA A 52 -12.19 5.50 -8.19
C ALA A 52 -11.62 4.10 -7.95
N GLN A 53 -10.44 3.81 -8.49
CA GLN A 53 -9.74 2.54 -8.25
C GLN A 53 -9.34 2.39 -6.78
N THR A 54 -8.83 3.46 -6.16
CA THR A 54 -8.50 3.47 -4.73
C THR A 54 -9.75 3.21 -3.89
N ARG A 55 -10.87 3.87 -4.20
CA ARG A 55 -12.13 3.67 -3.49
C ARG A 55 -12.63 2.23 -3.64
N ALA A 56 -12.64 1.69 -4.86
CA ALA A 56 -13.04 0.31 -5.11
C ALA A 56 -12.16 -0.69 -4.35
N LEU A 57 -10.85 -0.43 -4.25
CA LEU A 57 -9.93 -1.24 -3.46
C LEU A 57 -10.31 -1.21 -1.96
N PHE A 58 -10.56 -0.03 -1.41
CA PHE A 58 -10.95 0.11 -0.01
C PHE A 58 -12.32 -0.48 0.29
N GLU A 59 -13.28 -0.38 -0.63
CA GLU A 59 -14.61 -1.00 -0.51
C GLU A 59 -14.53 -2.53 -0.57
N LYS A 60 -13.65 -3.08 -1.42
CA LYS A 60 -13.40 -4.53 -1.53
C LYS A 60 -12.69 -5.08 -0.31
N VAL A 61 -11.63 -4.43 0.13
CA VAL A 61 -10.79 -4.92 1.22
C VAL A 61 -11.43 -4.61 2.57
N ARG A 62 -12.06 -3.44 2.76
CA ARG A 62 -12.55 -2.95 4.07
C ARG A 62 -11.49 -3.04 5.16
N PRO A 63 -10.33 -2.38 5.00
CA PRO A 63 -9.27 -2.44 5.98
C PRO A 63 -9.66 -1.74 7.29
N THR A 64 -9.19 -2.29 8.40
CA THR A 64 -9.20 -1.64 9.72
C THR A 64 -7.94 -0.81 9.94
N HIS A 65 -6.84 -1.23 9.32
CA HIS A 65 -5.53 -0.60 9.43
C HIS A 65 -4.88 -0.53 8.04
N VAL A 66 -4.08 0.51 7.80
CA VAL A 66 -3.38 0.71 6.53
C VAL A 66 -1.90 0.98 6.80
N ILE A 67 -1.03 0.20 6.18
CA ILE A 67 0.41 0.47 6.09
C ILE A 67 0.68 0.94 4.67
N HIS A 68 0.86 2.25 4.48
CA HIS A 68 0.99 2.85 3.16
C HIS A 68 2.47 2.95 2.72
N LEU A 69 2.93 2.01 1.89
CA LEU A 69 4.30 2.00 1.34
C LEU A 69 4.34 2.34 -0.14
N ALA A 70 3.17 2.43 -0.79
CA ALA A 70 3.08 2.87 -2.16
C ALA A 70 3.51 4.33 -2.26
N ALA A 71 4.62 4.55 -2.95
CA ALA A 71 5.05 5.86 -3.37
C ALA A 71 5.66 5.70 -4.75
N MET A 72 5.62 6.76 -5.56
CA MET A 72 6.47 6.80 -6.75
C MET A 72 7.92 6.86 -6.28
N VAL A 73 8.53 5.69 -6.16
CA VAL A 73 9.95 5.52 -5.82
C VAL A 73 10.67 5.10 -7.08
N GLY A 74 11.22 6.10 -7.76
CA GLY A 74 12.34 5.84 -8.63
C GLY A 74 13.53 5.46 -7.74
N GLY A 75 14.18 4.31 -7.98
CA GLY A 75 15.46 4.01 -7.31
C GLY A 75 16.45 5.18 -7.43
N LEU A 76 17.56 5.15 -6.69
CA LEU A 76 18.55 6.24 -6.60
C LEU A 76 18.82 6.99 -7.94
N PHE A 77 18.84 6.27 -9.06
CA PHE A 77 19.02 6.79 -10.42
C PHE A 77 17.85 7.58 -11.03
N ARG A 78 16.58 7.31 -10.66
CA ARG A 78 15.42 8.10 -11.13
C ARG A 78 15.23 9.39 -10.33
N ASN A 79 15.65 9.42 -9.06
CA ASN A 79 15.61 10.63 -8.23
C ASN A 79 16.59 11.71 -8.75
N ILE A 80 17.71 11.31 -9.35
CA ILE A 80 18.70 12.24 -9.92
C ILE A 80 18.25 12.82 -11.27
N LYS A 81 17.42 12.10 -12.03
CA LYS A 81 17.08 12.47 -13.43
C LYS A 81 15.80 13.29 -13.60
N TYR A 82 14.87 13.27 -12.64
CA TYR A 82 13.53 13.89 -12.79
C TYR A 82 13.15 14.77 -11.59
N ASN A 83 13.98 15.76 -11.25
CA ASN A 83 13.81 16.57 -10.04
C ASN A 83 12.51 17.42 -9.99
N LEU A 84 11.80 17.62 -11.11
CA LEU A 84 10.57 18.43 -11.19
C LEU A 84 9.27 17.62 -11.24
N ASP A 85 9.31 16.33 -11.60
CA ASP A 85 8.11 15.49 -11.69
C ASP A 85 7.68 14.91 -10.32
N PHE A 86 8.53 15.04 -9.29
CA PHE A 86 8.25 14.51 -7.95
C PHE A 86 7.32 15.39 -7.10
N TRP A 87 7.06 16.65 -7.48
CA TRP A 87 6.26 17.56 -6.67
C TRP A 87 4.73 17.39 -6.83
N PRO A 88 4.16 17.32 -8.06
CA PRO A 88 2.70 17.23 -8.21
C PRO A 88 2.12 15.91 -7.70
N GLN A 89 2.86 14.81 -7.85
CA GLN A 89 2.36 13.46 -7.59
C GLN A 89 2.45 13.04 -6.11
N ARG A 90 3.22 13.77 -5.28
CA ARG A 90 3.26 13.55 -3.82
C ARG A 90 2.13 14.26 -3.08
N VAL A 91 1.47 15.24 -3.70
CA VAL A 91 0.49 16.10 -3.03
C VAL A 91 -0.91 16.04 -3.67
N ALA A 92 -1.05 15.69 -4.95
CA ALA A 92 -2.37 15.68 -5.59
C ALA A 92 -2.60 14.45 -6.46
N GLY A 93 -3.65 13.69 -6.14
CA GLY A 93 -4.37 12.92 -7.14
C GLY A 93 -5.00 13.85 -8.16
N LEU A 94 -4.25 14.20 -9.20
CA LEU A 94 -4.75 14.94 -10.36
C LEU A 94 -4.21 14.30 -11.63
N SER A 95 -5.15 13.77 -12.41
CA SER A 95 -5.01 13.40 -13.80
C SER A 95 -4.41 14.54 -14.61
N ALA A 96 -3.43 14.24 -15.45
CA ALA A 96 -3.12 15.06 -16.61
C ALA A 96 -3.23 14.18 -17.85
N GLY A 97 -4.36 14.30 -18.54
CA GLY A 97 -4.47 13.86 -19.92
C GLY A 97 -3.76 14.85 -20.84
N ALA A 98 -2.94 14.30 -21.73
CA ALA A 98 -2.68 14.74 -23.10
C ALA A 98 -1.93 13.61 -23.81
#